data_AF-A0AAU1DC82-F1
#
_entry.id   AF-A0AAU1DC82-F1
#
_cell.length_a   1.000
_cell.length_b   1.000
_cell.length_c   1.000
_cell.angle_alpha   90.00
_cell.angle_beta   90.00
_cell.angle_gamma   90.00
#
_symmetry.space_group_name_H-M   'P 1'
#
loop_
_entity.id
_entity.type
_entity.pdbx_description
1 polymer ?
#
loop_
_entity_poly.entity_id
_entity_poly.type
_entity_poly.pdbx_seq_one_letter_code
_entity_poly.pdbx_strand_id
1 'polypeptide(L)' 'MAAGQLVIGVGDQDPRMIDLASGTAGEDLRTVVELAAAYEGDVSVEPAARGKTALVRSQLPGTRR' A
#
# COMPACT_ATOMS: atom_id res chain seq x y z
N MET A 1 0.73 20.04 14.61
CA MET A 1 -0.19 19.76 13.49
C MET A 1 -0.19 18.25 13.32
N ALA A 2 -1.31 17.56 13.52
CA ALA A 2 -1.34 16.12 13.25
C ALA A 2 -1.27 15.93 11.73
N ALA A 3 -0.24 15.21 11.26
CA ALA A 3 -0.20 14.68 9.92
C ALA A 3 -1.46 13.81 9.70
N GLY A 4 -2.21 14.06 8.62
CA GLY A 4 -3.33 13.19 8.26
C GLY A 4 -2.83 11.85 7.72
N GLN A 5 -3.68 10.83 7.64
CA GLN A 5 -3.33 9.58 6.97
C GLN A 5 -4.00 9.51 5.59
N LEU A 6 -3.26 9.08 4.57
CA LEU A 6 -3.80 8.71 3.27
C LEU A 6 -3.87 7.18 3.18
N VAL A 7 -5.01 6.66 2.75
CA VAL A 7 -5.19 5.24 2.44
C VAL A 7 -5.73 5.12 1.02
N ILE A 8 -5.02 4.39 0.17
CA ILE A 8 -5.40 4.10 -1.21
C ILE A 8 -5.70 2.61 -1.33
N GLY A 9 -6.90 2.27 -1.80
CA GLY A 9 -7.29 0.89 -2.07
C GLY A 9 -7.36 0.59 -3.57
N VAL A 10 -6.74 -0.50 -4.01
CA VAL A 10 -6.81 -1.00 -5.38
C VAL A 10 -7.39 -2.42 -5.36
N GLY A 11 -8.60 -2.56 -5.89
CA GLY A 11 -9.28 -3.85 -6.00
C GLY A 11 -8.90 -4.58 -7.29
N ASP A 12 -8.71 -5.89 -7.18
CA ASP A 12 -8.51 -6.81 -8.31
C ASP A 12 -9.41 -8.04 -8.08
N GLN A 13 -10.11 -8.48 -9.13
CA GLN A 13 -10.99 -9.66 -9.06
C GLN A 13 -10.24 -10.98 -9.05
N ASP A 14 -8.96 -11.01 -9.44
CA ASP A 14 -8.12 -12.20 -9.30
C ASP A 14 -7.85 -12.48 -7.80
N PRO A 15 -8.29 -13.63 -7.26
CA PRO A 15 -8.14 -13.98 -5.85
C PRO A 15 -6.71 -14.41 -5.47
N ARG A 16 -5.80 -14.58 -6.42
CA ARG A 16 -4.41 -14.96 -6.13
C ARG A 16 -3.74 -13.86 -5.33
N MET A 17 -3.37 -14.19 -4.09
CA MET A 17 -2.67 -13.29 -3.19
C MET A 17 -1.28 -12.96 -3.72
N ILE A 18 -0.85 -11.73 -3.45
CA ILE A 18 0.51 -11.28 -3.75
C ILE A 18 1.31 -11.43 -2.46
N ASP A 19 2.41 -12.17 -2.52
CA ASP A 19 3.35 -12.25 -1.42
C ASP A 19 4.27 -11.02 -1.47
N LEU A 20 4.10 -10.13 -0.48
CA LEU A 20 4.90 -8.92 -0.34
C LEU A 20 6.26 -9.19 0.32
N ALA A 21 6.43 -10.32 0.99
CA ALA A 21 7.62 -10.64 1.78
C ALA A 21 8.66 -11.43 0.98
N SER A 22 8.22 -12.32 0.08
CA SER A 22 9.14 -12.88 -0.89
C SER A 22 9.51 -11.80 -1.89
N GLY A 23 10.80 -11.64 -2.19
CA GLY A 23 11.30 -10.72 -3.23
C GLY A 23 10.85 -11.05 -4.66
N THR A 24 9.73 -11.77 -4.82
CA THR A 24 9.01 -12.08 -6.05
C THR A 24 8.04 -10.98 -6.46
N ALA A 25 7.72 -10.03 -5.56
CA ALA A 25 7.07 -8.79 -5.94
C ALA A 25 7.90 -8.09 -7.04
N GLY A 26 7.29 -7.84 -8.20
CA GLY A 26 7.95 -7.13 -9.30
C GLY A 26 8.46 -5.76 -8.88
N GLU A 27 9.45 -5.22 -9.61
CA GLU A 27 10.11 -3.94 -9.29
C GLU A 27 9.14 -2.78 -9.04
N ASP A 28 8.02 -2.75 -9.77
CA ASP A 28 6.98 -1.75 -9.61
C ASP A 28 6.31 -1.79 -8.22
N LEU A 29 5.94 -2.97 -7.75
CA LEU A 29 5.31 -3.12 -6.44
C LEU A 29 6.31 -2.82 -5.32
N ARG A 30 7.58 -3.20 -5.51
CA ARG A 30 8.66 -2.83 -4.60
C ARG A 30 8.79 -1.32 -4.47
N THR A 31 8.72 -0.60 -5.58
CA THR A 31 8.76 0.86 -5.60
C THR A 31 7.61 1.47 -4.79
N VAL A 32 6.40 0.90 -4.89
CA VAL A 32 5.25 1.35 -4.09
C VAL A 32 5.46 1.10 -2.59
N VAL A 33 6.01 -0.06 -2.21
CA VAL A 33 6.34 -0.37 -0.81
C VAL A 33 7.38 0.62 -0.26
N GLU A 34 8.44 0.88 -1.01
CA GLU A 34 9.50 1.82 -0.62
C GLU A 34 8.96 3.25 -0.50
N LEU A 35 8.07 3.66 -1.40
CA LEU A 35 7.43 4.97 -1.34
C LEU A 35 6.49 5.08 -0.13
N ALA A 36 5.68 4.07 0.17
CA ALA A 36 4.82 4.06 1.35
C ALA A 36 5.66 4.17 2.64
N ALA A 37 6.74 3.40 2.73
CA ALA A 37 7.66 3.42 3.86
C ALA A 37 8.34 4.80 4.04
N ALA A 38 8.67 5.50 2.95
CA ALA A 38 9.23 6.85 2.99
C ALA A 38 8.29 7.88 3.64
N TYR A 39 6.99 7.60 3.70
CA TYR A 39 5.97 8.40 4.37
C TYR A 39 5.41 7.70 5.61
N GLU A 40 6.25 6.92 6.33
CA GLU A 40 5.87 6.25 7.59
C GLU A 40 4.62 5.36 7.45
N GLY A 41 4.52 4.69 6.30
CA GLY A 41 3.40 3.89 5.88
C GLY A 41 3.78 2.46 5.50
N ASP A 42 2.79 1.70 5.01
CA ASP A 42 2.94 0.31 4.62
C ASP A 42 2.04 -0.07 3.43
N VAL A 43 2.27 -1.27 2.90
CA VAL A 43 1.41 -1.90 1.90
C VAL A 43 0.95 -3.25 2.45
N SER A 44 -0.34 -3.54 2.29
CA SER A 44 -0.91 -4.85 2.62
C SER A 44 -1.84 -5.30 1.51
N VAL A 45 -2.01 -6.62 1.40
CA VAL A 45 -2.98 -7.21 0.47
C VAL A 45 -3.96 -8.02 1.30
N GLU A 46 -5.23 -7.65 1.21
CA GLU A 46 -6.31 -8.26 1.97
C GLU A 46 -7.28 -8.98 1.02
N PRO A 47 -7.84 -10.13 1.41
CA PRO A 47 -8.91 -10.76 0.64
C PRO A 47 -10.14 -9.86 0.60
N ALA A 48 -10.81 -9.82 -0.55
CA ALA A 48 -12.06 -9.07 -0.74
C ALA A 48 -13.20 -10.03 -1.06
N ALA A 49 -14.45 -9.53 -0.96
CA ALA A 49 -15.64 -10.32 -1.32
C ALA A 49 -15.55 -10.91 -2.75
N ARG A 50 -14.83 -10.23 -3.65
CA ARG A 50 -14.41 -10.74 -4.96
C ARG A 50 -12.94 -10.39 -5.19
N GLY A 51 -12.06 -11.38 -5.11
CA GLY A 51 -10.63 -11.23 -5.37
C GLY A 51 -9.87 -10.68 -4.16
N LYS A 52 -9.10 -9.61 -4.36
CA LYS A 52 -8.23 -9.00 -3.36
C LYS A 52 -8.26 -7.48 -3.44
N THR A 53 -7.83 -6.82 -2.37
CA THR A 53 -7.55 -5.38 -2.34
C THR A 53 -6.14 -5.14 -1.83
N ALA A 54 -5.34 -4.42 -2.61
CA ALA A 54 -4.09 -3.86 -2.12
C ALA A 54 -4.39 -2.52 -1.43
N LEU A 55 -3.93 -2.37 -0.19
CA LEU A 55 -4.04 -1.14 0.59
C LEU A 55 -2.65 -0.53 0.73
N VAL A 56 -2.51 0.72 0.29
CA VAL A 56 -1.32 1.54 0.51
C VAL A 56 -1.67 2.58 1.57
N ARG A 57 -0.93 2.61 2.67
CA ARG A 57 -1.11 3.57 3.76
C ARG A 57 0.10 4.47 3.83
N SER A 58 -0.09 5.75 4.09
CA SER A 58 1.00 6.72 4.30
C SER A 58 0.55 7.89 5.17
N GLN A 59 1.51 8.53 5.84
CA GLN A 59 1.29 9.79 6.53
C GLN A 59 1.39 10.94 5.53
N LEU A 60 0.37 11.80 5.51
CA LEU A 60 0.39 13.05 4.77
C LEU A 60 1.31 14.03 5.49
N PRO A 61 2.30 14.61 4.79
CA PRO A 61 3.13 15.66 5.37
C PRO A 61 2.24 16.80 5.88
N GLY A 62 2.49 17.26 7.11
CA GLY A 62 1.86 18.48 7.59
C GLY A 62 2.17 19.64 6.64
N THR A 63 1.19 20.49 6.35
CA THR A 63 1.45 21.71 5.58
C THR A 63 2.43 22.58 6.38
N ARG A 64 3.67 22.77 5.86
CA ARG A 64 4.54 23.85 6.35
C ARG A 64 3.81 25.16 6.07
N ARG A 65 3.58 25.95 7.12
CA ARG A 65 3.02 27.31 6.99
C ARG A 65 4.15 28.31 6.87
#